data_AF-A0A0S6WR21-F1
#
_entry.id   AF-A0A0S6WR21-F1
#
_cell.length_a   1.000
_cell.length_b   1.000
_cell.length_c   1.000
_cell.angle_alpha   90.00
_cell.angle_beta   90.00
_cell.angle_gamma   90.00
#
_symmetry.space_group_name_H-M   'P 1'
#
loop_
_entity.id
_entity.type
_entity.pdbx_description
1 polymer ?
#
loop_
_entity_poly.entity_id
_entity_poly.type
_entity_poly.pdbx_seq_one_letter_code
_entity_poly.pdbx_strand_id
1 'polypeptide(L)' 'MGAAGIPGAGLIMMALVFGAVGVPLETIALVAGVDRIMDMMRTTTNVSGDAAVATTVAVMTGEIDRAEMISADDV' A
#
# COMPACT_ATOMS: atom_id res chain seq x y z
N MET A 1 -9.75 3.56 -1.69
CA MET A 1 -10.15 3.31 -3.10
C MET A 1 -9.90 4.58 -3.93
N GLY A 2 -8.65 4.94 -4.23
CA GLY A 2 -8.41 6.24 -4.88
C GLY A 2 -6.98 6.67 -5.18
N ALA A 3 -5.97 5.83 -4.97
CA ALA A 3 -4.64 6.08 -5.51
C ALA A 3 -4.26 4.89 -6.38
N ALA A 4 -4.44 5.00 -7.71
CA ALA A 4 -3.68 4.16 -8.62
C ALA A 4 -2.19 4.31 -8.25
N GLY A 5 -1.38 3.26 -8.38
CA GLY A 5 0.03 3.17 -7.97
C GLY A 5 0.98 4.10 -8.74
N ILE A 6 0.60 5.37 -8.88
CA ILE A 6 1.33 6.43 -9.53
C ILE A 6 2.28 7.01 -8.48
N PRO A 7 3.59 7.00 -8.73
CA PRO A 7 4.55 7.57 -7.81
C PRO A 7 4.21 9.02 -7.44
N GLY A 8 4.24 9.35 -6.15
CA GLY A 8 3.99 10.71 -5.65
C GLY A 8 2.51 11.11 -5.53
N ALA A 9 1.55 10.21 -5.79
CA ALA A 9 0.12 10.47 -5.54
C ALA A 9 -0.17 10.82 -4.06
N GLY A 10 0.70 10.35 -3.15
CA GLY A 10 0.64 10.66 -1.72
C GLY A 10 0.75 12.17 -1.40
N LEU A 11 1.68 12.88 -2.05
CA LEU A 11 1.86 14.32 -1.83
C LEU A 11 0.70 15.14 -2.36
N ILE A 12 0.13 14.75 -3.50
CA ILE A 12 -1.04 15.42 -4.10
C ILE A 12 -2.23 15.31 -3.15
N MET A 13 -2.48 14.12 -2.61
CA MET A 13 -3.56 13.90 -1.66
C MET A 13 -3.31 14.65 -0.34
N MET A 14 -2.06 14.72 0.14
CA MET A 14 -1.73 15.49 1.34
C MET A 14 -1.96 17.00 1.16
N ALA A 15 -1.60 17.58 0.02
CA ALA A 15 -1.87 18.99 -0.26
C ALA A 15 -3.38 19.31 -0.23
N LEU A 16 -4.19 18.41 -0.78
CA LEU A 16 -5.66 18.49 -0.73
C LEU A 16 -6.20 18.43 0.70
N VAL A 17 -5.75 17.45 1.49
CA VAL A 17 -6.24 17.26 2.87
C VAL A 17 -5.80 18.42 3.77
N PHE A 18 -4.54 18.85 3.70
CA PHE A 18 -4.03 19.94 4.55
C PHE A 18 -4.68 21.28 4.22
N GLY A 19 -4.95 21.56 2.94
CA GLY A 19 -5.76 22.70 2.54
C GLY A 19 -7.18 22.65 3.13
N ALA A 20 -7.79 21.47 3.17
CA ALA A 20 -9.13 21.30 3.74
C ALA A 20 -9.20 21.46 5.27
N VAL A 21 -8.13 21.13 6.00
CA VAL A 21 -8.06 21.26 7.47
C VAL A 21 -7.36 22.55 7.96
N GLY A 22 -6.98 23.45 7.05
CA GLY A 22 -6.38 24.75 7.39
C GLY A 22 -4.91 24.68 7.83
N VAL A 23 -4.18 23.62 7.48
CA VAL A 23 -2.76 23.45 7.81
C VAL A 23 -1.90 24.12 6.73
N PRO A 24 -0.85 24.89 7.11
CA PRO A 24 0.04 25.54 6.13
C PRO A 24 0.75 24.52 5.23
N LEU A 25 0.78 24.78 3.91
CA LEU A 25 1.41 23.90 2.93
C LEU A 25 2.93 23.78 3.09
N GLU A 26 3.57 24.74 3.74
CA GLU A 26 4.99 24.74 4.07
C GLU A 26 5.37 23.48 4.86
N THR A 27 4.44 22.92 5.63
CA THR A 27 4.60 21.68 6.39
C THR A 27 4.83 20.45 5.49
N ILE A 28 4.36 20.49 4.24
CA ILE A 28 4.53 19.40 3.25
C ILE A 28 5.99 19.29 2.80
N ALA A 29 6.77 20.37 2.86
CA ALA A 29 8.16 20.37 2.41
C ALA A 29 9.03 19.37 3.19
N LEU A 30 8.76 19.18 4.49
CA LEU A 30 9.44 18.19 5.32
C LEU A 30 9.07 16.76 4.90
N VAL A 31 7.80 16.52 4.61
CA VAL A 31 7.27 15.21 4.21
C VAL A 31 7.71 14.85 2.79
N ALA A 32 7.80 15.85 1.90
CA ALA A 32 8.29 15.71 0.54
C ALA A 32 9.72 15.17 0.48
N GLY A 33 10.57 15.51 1.46
CA GLY A 33 11.95 15.00 1.54
C GLY A 33 12.05 13.48 1.75
N VAL A 34 11.04 12.85 2.35
CA VAL A 34 10.98 11.39 2.60
C VAL A 34 9.88 10.69 1.80
N ASP A 35 9.15 11.43 0.96
CA ASP A 35 8.02 10.93 0.18
C ASP A 35 8.38 9.69 -0.61
N ARG A 36 9.54 9.69 -1.27
CA ARG A 36 9.95 8.56 -2.11
C ARG A 36 10.08 7.25 -1.35
N ILE A 37 10.52 7.28 -0.09
CA ILE A 37 10.63 6.10 0.78
C ILE A 37 9.23 5.69 1.27
N MET A 38 8.44 6.66 1.72
CA MET A 38 7.06 6.40 2.19
C MET A 38 6.17 5.83 1.10
N ASP A 39 6.32 6.29 -0.14
CA ASP A 39 5.55 5.84 -1.30
C ASP A 39 5.88 4.38 -1.65
N MET A 40 7.15 3.97 -1.53
CA MET A 40 7.54 2.56 -1.65
C MET A 40 6.95 1.71 -0.53
N MET A 41 7.06 2.16 0.72
CA MET A 41 6.47 1.44 1.86
C MET A 41 4.96 1.24 1.67
N ARG A 42 4.25 2.27 1.22
CA ARG A 42 2.81 2.20 0.94
C ARG A 42 2.50 1.20 -0.17
N THR A 43 3.29 1.20 -1.24
CA THR A 43 3.12 0.22 -2.34
C THR A 43 3.30 -1.20 -1.83
N THR A 44 4.36 -1.47 -1.07
CA THR A 44 4.63 -2.80 -0.49
C THR A 44 3.52 -3.26 0.45
N THR A 45 3.06 -2.40 1.36
CA THR A 45 1.99 -2.74 2.30
C THR A 45 0.65 -2.98 1.61
N ASN A 46 0.33 -2.22 0.56
CA ASN A 46 -0.90 -2.44 -0.20
C ASN A 46 -0.88 -3.80 -0.91
N VAL A 47 0.22 -4.14 -1.60
CA VAL A 47 0.34 -5.42 -2.30
C VAL A 47 0.35 -6.60 -1.32
N SER A 48 1.04 -6.50 -0.20
CA SER A 48 1.06 -7.57 0.80
C SER A 48 -0.30 -7.75 1.50
N GLY A 49 -1.03 -6.66 1.74
CA GLY A 49 -2.39 -6.69 2.26
C GLY A 49 -3.36 -7.38 1.30
N ASP A 50 -3.31 -7.03 0.01
CA ASP A 50 -4.13 -7.66 -1.03
C ASP A 50 -3.84 -9.17 -1.12
N ALA A 51 -2.55 -9.56 -1.10
CA ALA A 51 -2.15 -10.96 -1.11
C ALA A 51 -2.64 -11.71 0.16
N ALA A 52 -2.54 -11.09 1.32
CA ALA A 52 -3.01 -11.68 2.58
C ALA A 52 -4.53 -11.90 2.58
N VAL A 53 -5.30 -10.91 2.11
CA VAL A 53 -6.77 -11.02 2.01
C VAL A 53 -7.16 -12.05 0.95
N ALA A 54 -6.54 -12.03 -0.23
CA ALA A 54 -6.80 -13.01 -1.29
C ALA A 54 -6.56 -14.44 -0.81
N THR A 55 -5.43 -14.67 -0.13
CA THR A 55 -5.08 -15.98 0.46
C THR A 55 -6.11 -16.39 1.52
N THR A 56 -6.48 -15.47 2.42
CA THR A 56 -7.46 -15.74 3.48
C THR A 56 -8.82 -16.13 2.88
N VAL A 57 -9.29 -15.36 1.89
CA VAL A 57 -10.56 -15.65 1.20
C VAL A 57 -10.49 -17.00 0.49
N ALA A 58 -9.41 -17.31 -0.23
CA ALA A 58 -9.24 -18.59 -0.91
C ALA A 58 -9.25 -19.79 0.07
N VAL A 59 -8.71 -19.63 1.28
CA VAL A 59 -8.84 -20.64 2.34
C VAL A 59 -10.30 -20.79 2.78
N MET A 60 -11.02 -19.68 2.96
CA MET A 60 -12.42 -19.69 3.41
C MET A 60 -13.39 -20.24 2.36
N THR A 61 -13.12 -20.02 1.07
CA THR A 61 -13.94 -20.51 -0.05
C THR A 61 -13.54 -21.92 -0.51
N GLY A 62 -12.41 -22.44 -0.02
CA GLY A 62 -11.88 -23.73 -0.45
C GLY A 62 -11.24 -23.71 -1.84
N GLU A 63 -10.88 -22.53 -2.35
CA GLU A 63 -10.30 -22.31 -3.68
C GLU A 63 -8.76 -22.27 -3.67
N ILE A 64 -8.13 -22.45 -2.50
CA ILE A 64 -6.68 -22.42 -2.38
C ILE A 64 -6.03 -23.74 -2.82
N ASP A 65 -5.07 -23.67 -3.75
CA ASP A 65 -4.24 -24.82 -4.10
C ASP A 65 -3.15 -25.02 -3.03
N ARG A 66 -3.37 -26.00 -2.15
CA ARG A 66 -2.42 -26.33 -1.08
C ARG A 66 -1.20 -27.09 -1.56
N ALA A 67 -1.28 -27.80 -2.69
CA ALA A 67 -0.15 -28.53 -3.22
C ALA A 67 0.90 -27.57 -3.78
N GLU A 68 0.46 -26.47 -4.39
CA GLU A 68 1.33 -25.38 -4.85
C GLU A 68 1.99 -24.62 -3.69
N MET A 69 1.35 -24.56 -2.52
CA MET A 69 1.87 -23.86 -1.35
C MET A 69 2.96 -24.62 -0.56
N ILE A 70 3.32 -25.84 -0.97
CA ILE A 70 4.41 -26.58 -0.34
C ILE A 70 5.73 -25.95 -0.77
N SER A 71 6.57 -25.53 0.19
CA SER A 71 7.88 -24.97 -0.11
C SER A 71 8.75 -26.03 -0.78
N ALA A 72 9.56 -25.62 -1.76
CA ALA A 72 10.57 -26.50 -2.35
C ALA A 72 11.61 -26.98 -1.31
N ASP A 73 11.75 -26.24 -0.20
CA ASP A 73 12.64 -26.60 0.92
C ASP A 73 12.00 -27.61 1.90
N ASP A 74 10.70 -27.90 1.78
CA ASP A 74 9.95 -28.83 2.65
C ASP A 74 9.81 -30.25 2.04
N VAL A 75 10.48 -30.54 0.90
CA VAL A 75 10.42 -31.81 0.15
C VAL A 75 11.73 -32.60 0.25
#